data_AF-A0A644W884-F1
#
_entry.id   AF-A0A644W884-F1
#
_cell.length_a   1.000
_cell.length_b   1.000
_cell.length_c   1.000
_cell.angle_alpha   90.00
_cell.angle_beta   90.00
_cell.angle_gamma   90.00
#
_symmetry.space_group_name_H-M   'P 1'
#
loop_
_entity.id
_entity.type
_entity.pdbx_description
1 polymer ?
#
loop_
_entity_poly.entity_id
_entity_poly.type
_entity_poly.pdbx_seq_one_letter_code
_entity_poly.pdbx_strand_id
1 'polypeptide(L)'
;MVRRKTICISIFLLFMLPSLLFASFSFAFDSWEGHPRIGAGLIPTGVRAGTTVVGDPLLAEWETSILMLGKVGYHERMLWQDPVTGSVRTTGPIIYDYLAFDWTLGVQQGFGFEQKHSLFLGYRGSFEQAFDSMIVGDTLSTGTVQSLSTYLSAGNTYYGSLTSFGTCLGLSYRYDSLFDSLSVIDGYRLSTVLWFGPKLLNSNASYTLVEAEALGAKTLASVREKDDRNLYSIVLVDRLSASAAFGTNIALPVQQVSSLGRKVRGFGTFEYLGDISIANQLDLRFNGPESFTKGIFPHFICFYDIGYGFGDAYYTAVAVSDLLSSVGVRVSFSLLEYFDIGYQMAYLVSGTSRTQPANVMVGELVGRITF
;
A
#
# COMPACT_ATOMS: atom_id res chain seq x y z
N MET A 1 31.01 -13.77 6.12
CA MET A 1 29.67 -13.12 6.04
C MET A 1 28.52 -14.11 6.22
N VAL A 2 28.55 -15.28 5.56
CA VAL A 2 27.54 -16.35 5.66
C VAL A 2 27.24 -16.79 7.11
N ARG A 3 28.27 -17.11 7.92
CA ARG A 3 28.10 -17.57 9.31
C ARG A 3 27.30 -16.63 10.22
N ARG A 4 27.39 -15.30 10.03
CA ARG A 4 26.71 -14.33 10.92
C ARG A 4 25.22 -14.21 10.60
N LYS A 5 24.83 -14.29 9.33
CA LYS A 5 23.42 -14.34 8.90
C LYS A 5 22.75 -15.63 9.42
N THR A 6 23.46 -16.76 9.35
CA THR A 6 22.98 -18.04 9.88
C THR A 6 22.77 -17.97 11.39
N ILE A 7 23.67 -17.36 12.17
CA ILE A 7 23.54 -17.26 13.63
C ILE A 7 22.31 -16.44 14.04
N CYS A 8 22.07 -15.27 13.42
CA CYS A 8 20.88 -14.47 13.74
C CYS A 8 19.57 -15.19 13.39
N ILE A 9 19.53 -15.87 12.24
CA ILE A 9 18.37 -16.67 11.82
C ILE A 9 18.17 -17.86 12.77
N SER A 10 19.24 -18.55 13.17
CA SER A 10 19.18 -19.67 14.11
C SER A 10 18.72 -19.26 15.49
N ILE A 11 19.17 -18.11 16.01
CA ILE A 11 18.71 -17.56 17.29
C ILE A 11 17.22 -17.20 17.20
N PHE A 12 16.79 -16.52 16.12
CA PHE A 12 15.39 -16.20 15.88
C PHE A 12 14.51 -17.46 15.79
N LEU A 13 14.95 -18.49 15.07
CA LEU A 13 14.27 -19.78 14.96
C LEU A 13 14.21 -20.52 16.31
N LEU A 14 15.26 -20.45 17.12
CA LEU A 14 15.32 -21.08 18.44
C LEU A 14 14.27 -20.48 19.40
N PHE A 15 14.04 -19.16 19.32
CA PHE A 15 12.99 -18.49 20.10
C PHE A 15 11.57 -18.79 19.59
N MET A 16 11.40 -19.13 18.31
CA MET A 16 10.10 -19.46 17.70
C MET A 16 9.65 -20.91 17.93
N LEU A 17 10.60 -21.82 18.18
CA LEU A 17 10.37 -23.26 18.28
C LEU A 17 9.39 -23.70 19.39
N PRO A 18 9.43 -23.14 20.61
CA PRO A 18 8.47 -23.50 21.67
C PRO A 18 7.04 -23.07 21.32
N SER A 19 6.89 -21.90 20.70
CA SER A 19 5.59 -21.30 20.37
C SER A 19 4.86 -22.02 19.23
N LEU A 20 5.57 -22.75 18.37
CA LEU A 20 5.00 -23.48 17.23
C LEU A 20 4.39 -24.84 17.61
N LEU A 21 4.80 -25.44 18.73
CA LEU A 21 4.40 -26.82 19.11
C LEU A 21 3.00 -26.91 19.75
N PHE A 22 2.45 -25.79 20.23
CA PHE A 22 1.12 -25.74 20.88
C PHE A 22 0.15 -24.77 20.19
N ALA A 23 0.47 -24.38 18.96
CA ALA A 23 -0.15 -23.24 18.33
C ALA A 23 -1.41 -23.56 17.53
N SER A 24 -2.35 -22.62 17.54
CA SER A 24 -3.49 -22.63 16.61
C SER A 24 -3.11 -21.90 15.32
N PHE A 25 -3.22 -22.60 14.19
CA PHE A 25 -2.96 -22.03 12.88
C PHE A 25 -4.23 -21.41 12.31
N SER A 26 -4.16 -20.14 11.91
CA SER A 26 -5.18 -19.49 11.09
C SER A 26 -4.57 -19.09 9.75
N PHE A 27 -5.38 -19.19 8.69
CA PHE A 27 -5.03 -18.63 7.40
C PHE A 27 -5.12 -17.10 7.47
N ALA A 28 -4.14 -16.42 6.89
CA ALA A 28 -4.09 -14.97 6.82
C ALA A 28 -3.99 -14.55 5.36
N PHE A 29 -5.07 -14.03 4.80
CA PHE A 29 -5.01 -13.28 3.56
C PHE A 29 -4.63 -11.83 3.86
N ASP A 30 -3.79 -11.24 3.03
CA ASP A 30 -3.33 -9.87 3.23
C ASP A 30 -3.78 -8.96 2.10
N SER A 31 -3.48 -9.33 0.85
CA SER A 31 -3.82 -8.49 -0.29
C SER A 31 -3.83 -9.25 -1.61
N TRP A 32 -4.46 -8.63 -2.60
CA TRP A 32 -4.36 -8.99 -3.99
C TRP A 32 -3.92 -7.76 -4.80
N GLU A 33 -3.35 -7.99 -5.97
CA GLU A 33 -3.00 -6.92 -6.92
C GLU A 33 -3.28 -7.40 -8.35
N GLY A 34 -3.70 -6.48 -9.21
CA GLY A 34 -3.95 -6.75 -10.62
C GLY A 34 -3.02 -5.97 -11.53
N HIS A 35 -2.69 -6.56 -12.68
CA HIS A 35 -1.92 -5.89 -13.73
C HIS A 35 -2.84 -4.93 -14.49
N PRO A 36 -2.50 -3.64 -14.67
CA PRO A 36 -3.41 -2.65 -15.26
C PRO A 36 -3.83 -2.99 -16.69
N ARG A 37 -3.01 -3.75 -17.44
CA ARG A 37 -3.32 -4.22 -18.80
C ARG A 37 -4.13 -5.52 -18.87
N ILE A 38 -4.25 -6.28 -17.76
CA ILE A 38 -4.98 -7.56 -17.73
C ILE A 38 -6.28 -7.34 -16.98
N GLY A 39 -7.41 -7.41 -17.69
CA GLY A 39 -8.73 -7.20 -17.10
C GLY A 39 -8.89 -5.85 -16.39
N ALA A 40 -8.18 -4.80 -16.86
CA ALA A 40 -8.13 -3.47 -16.24
C ALA A 40 -7.69 -3.48 -14.77
N GLY A 41 -6.88 -4.47 -14.36
CA GLY A 41 -6.46 -4.65 -12.98
C GLY A 41 -7.52 -5.30 -12.07
N LEU A 42 -8.66 -5.73 -12.61
CA LEU A 42 -9.72 -6.46 -11.87
C LEU A 42 -9.52 -7.98 -11.84
N ILE A 43 -8.55 -8.51 -12.60
CA ILE A 43 -8.14 -9.92 -12.56
C ILE A 43 -6.88 -10.08 -11.69
N PRO A 44 -6.80 -11.07 -10.78
CA PRO A 44 -5.67 -11.18 -9.85
C PRO A 44 -4.46 -11.60 -10.65
N THR A 45 -3.42 -10.80 -10.60
CA THR A 45 -2.12 -11.20 -11.14
C THR A 45 -1.06 -11.29 -10.04
N GLY A 46 -1.40 -10.90 -8.82
CA GLY A 46 -0.64 -11.16 -7.61
C GLY A 46 -1.53 -11.39 -6.40
N VAL A 47 -1.08 -12.26 -5.51
CA VAL A 47 -1.74 -12.59 -4.24
C VAL A 47 -0.70 -12.61 -3.14
N ARG A 48 -1.07 -12.07 -1.98
CA ARG A 48 -0.30 -12.12 -0.75
C ARG A 48 -1.13 -12.76 0.35
N ALA A 49 -0.65 -13.88 0.85
CA ALA A 49 -1.31 -14.68 1.87
C ALA A 49 -0.29 -15.46 2.70
N GLY A 50 -0.76 -16.08 3.77
CA GLY A 50 0.04 -16.96 4.60
C GLY A 50 -0.71 -17.39 5.85
N THR A 51 -0.01 -17.42 6.98
CA THR A 51 -0.53 -17.97 8.22
C THR A 51 -0.23 -17.07 9.39
N THR A 52 -1.19 -16.99 10.30
CA THR A 52 -0.99 -16.45 11.64
C THR A 52 -1.05 -17.61 12.61
N VAL A 53 -0.12 -17.61 13.56
CA VAL A 53 0.03 -18.68 14.53
C VAL A 53 -0.10 -18.06 15.90
N VAL A 54 -1.19 -18.35 16.61
CA VAL A 54 -1.39 -17.88 17.98
C VAL A 54 -0.59 -18.79 18.91
N GLY A 55 0.41 -18.21 19.57
CA GLY A 55 1.29 -18.91 20.49
C GLY A 55 1.02 -18.51 21.95
N ASP A 56 1.78 -19.12 22.86
CA ASP A 56 1.75 -18.71 24.26
C ASP A 56 2.14 -17.24 24.42
N PRO A 57 1.47 -16.50 25.33
CA PRO A 57 1.83 -15.13 25.67
C PRO A 57 3.32 -15.00 26.03
N LEU A 58 4.07 -14.16 25.30
CA LEU A 58 5.45 -13.80 25.67
C LEU A 58 5.49 -12.93 26.94
N LEU A 59 4.42 -12.18 27.19
CA LEU A 59 4.23 -11.35 28.37
C LEU A 59 2.85 -11.67 28.97
N ALA A 60 2.75 -11.66 30.30
CA ALA A 60 1.48 -11.93 30.98
C ALA A 60 0.39 -10.96 30.50
N GLU A 61 -0.81 -11.49 30.25
CA GLU A 61 -2.00 -10.75 29.77
C GLU A 61 -1.94 -10.24 28.32
N TRP A 62 -0.86 -10.53 27.58
CA TRP A 62 -0.69 -10.10 26.19
C TRP A 62 -0.99 -11.25 25.24
N GLU A 63 -1.62 -10.95 24.10
CA GLU A 63 -1.80 -11.94 23.04
C GLU A 63 -0.58 -11.95 22.14
N THR A 64 0.01 -13.13 21.89
CA THR A 64 1.17 -13.26 21.00
C THR A 64 0.78 -14.06 19.76
N SER A 65 1.06 -13.48 18.59
CA SER A 65 0.92 -14.18 17.32
C SER A 65 2.18 -14.06 16.46
N ILE A 66 2.48 -15.14 15.74
CA ILE A 66 3.55 -15.17 14.75
C ILE A 66 2.89 -15.03 13.37
N LEU A 67 3.32 -14.02 12.62
CA LEU A 67 2.81 -13.73 11.28
C LEU A 67 3.81 -14.19 10.23
N MET A 68 3.34 -14.98 9.27
CA MET A 68 4.09 -15.41 8.11
C MET A 68 3.28 -15.13 6.85
N LEU A 69 3.74 -14.22 6.00
CA LEU A 69 3.09 -13.85 4.75
C LEU A 69 4.06 -14.03 3.59
N GLY A 70 3.53 -14.45 2.44
CA GLY A 70 4.25 -14.51 1.17
C GLY A 70 3.41 -13.90 0.05
N LYS A 71 4.05 -13.17 -0.85
CA LYS A 71 3.48 -12.63 -2.08
C LYS A 71 4.17 -13.24 -3.29
N VAL A 72 3.37 -13.56 -4.30
CA VAL A 72 3.83 -13.74 -5.67
C VAL A 72 2.89 -12.95 -6.59
N GLY A 73 3.44 -12.24 -7.57
CA GLY A 73 2.62 -11.55 -8.54
C GLY A 73 3.35 -11.03 -9.77
N TYR A 74 2.58 -10.69 -10.79
CA TYR A 74 3.03 -10.09 -12.05
C TYR A 74 2.35 -8.73 -12.23
N HIS A 75 3.14 -7.67 -12.37
CA HIS A 75 2.66 -6.29 -12.31
C HIS A 75 3.34 -5.39 -13.35
N GLU A 76 2.74 -4.24 -13.66
CA GLU A 76 3.34 -3.17 -14.46
C GLU A 76 3.85 -2.07 -13.53
N ARG A 77 5.00 -1.47 -13.84
CA ARG A 77 5.49 -0.27 -13.16
C ARG A 77 5.72 0.85 -14.16
N MET A 78 5.29 2.05 -13.77
CA MET A 78 5.49 3.28 -14.54
C MET A 78 6.34 4.26 -13.73
N LEU A 79 7.56 4.55 -14.19
CA LEU A 79 8.51 5.45 -13.53
C LEU A 79 8.58 6.80 -14.23
N TRP A 80 8.66 7.86 -13.42
CA TRP A 80 8.62 9.26 -13.84
C TRP A 80 9.90 10.03 -13.52
N GLN A 81 11.04 9.35 -13.54
CA GLN A 81 12.35 9.94 -13.29
C GLN A 81 13.34 9.44 -14.33
N ASP A 82 14.26 10.31 -14.71
CA ASP A 82 15.38 9.96 -15.57
C ASP A 82 16.44 9.15 -14.78
N PRO A 83 16.93 8.03 -15.31
CA PRO A 83 17.80 7.11 -14.57
C PRO A 83 19.23 7.61 -14.41
N VAL A 84 19.66 8.54 -15.28
CA VAL A 84 21.03 9.04 -15.35
C VAL A 84 21.14 10.37 -14.63
N THR A 85 20.18 11.27 -14.84
CA THR A 85 20.18 12.63 -14.30
C THR A 85 19.35 12.76 -13.02
N GLY A 86 18.45 11.83 -12.74
CA GLY A 86 17.54 11.91 -11.60
C GLY A 86 16.41 12.94 -11.78
N SER A 87 16.37 13.62 -12.92
CA SER A 87 15.37 14.64 -13.23
C SER A 87 13.98 14.03 -13.32
N VAL A 88 12.98 14.71 -12.75
CA VAL A 88 11.59 14.30 -12.85
C VAL A 88 11.08 14.47 -14.28
N ARG A 89 10.40 13.45 -14.81
CA ARG A 89 9.78 13.45 -16.13
C ARG A 89 8.28 13.73 -16.04
N THR A 90 7.77 14.49 -16.99
CA THR A 90 6.34 14.78 -17.18
C THR A 90 5.74 14.08 -18.40
N THR A 91 6.58 13.54 -19.29
CA THR A 91 6.21 12.76 -20.47
C THR A 91 7.22 11.64 -20.72
N GLY A 92 6.82 10.59 -21.43
CA GLY A 92 7.68 9.45 -21.77
C GLY A 92 8.16 8.68 -20.54
N PRO A 93 7.24 8.12 -19.72
CA PRO A 93 7.63 7.33 -18.57
C PRO A 93 8.32 6.05 -19.01
N ILE A 94 9.12 5.47 -18.10
CA ILE A 94 9.54 4.07 -18.27
C ILE A 94 8.40 3.19 -17.87
N ILE A 95 8.02 2.26 -18.74
CA ILE A 95 7.04 1.25 -18.42
C ILE A 95 7.67 -0.11 -18.63
N TYR A 96 7.57 -0.95 -17.60
CA TYR A 96 8.10 -2.29 -17.64
C TYR A 96 7.25 -3.19 -16.74
N ASP A 97 7.23 -4.46 -17.10
CA ASP A 97 6.51 -5.46 -16.30
C ASP A 97 7.50 -6.11 -15.33
N TYR A 98 7.02 -6.64 -14.22
CA TYR A 98 7.88 -7.32 -13.25
C TYR A 98 7.18 -8.46 -12.53
N LEU A 99 7.96 -9.50 -12.21
CA LEU A 99 7.57 -10.50 -11.22
C LEU A 99 8.00 -10.01 -9.84
N ALA A 100 7.05 -10.00 -8.91
CA ALA A 100 7.23 -9.60 -7.54
C ALA A 100 7.11 -10.82 -6.62
N PHE A 101 8.15 -11.07 -5.83
CA PHE A 101 8.10 -12.00 -4.72
C PHE A 101 8.41 -11.22 -3.45
N ASP A 102 7.57 -11.33 -2.44
CA ASP A 102 7.89 -10.76 -1.12
C ASP A 102 7.46 -11.70 0.00
N TRP A 103 8.06 -11.53 1.16
CA TRP A 103 7.69 -12.28 2.34
C TRP A 103 7.84 -11.43 3.58
N THR A 104 7.01 -11.69 4.59
CA THR A 104 7.06 -11.03 5.89
C THR A 104 6.97 -12.08 6.98
N LEU A 105 7.90 -12.00 7.93
CA LEU A 105 7.98 -12.87 9.08
C LEU A 105 8.10 -11.99 10.31
N GLY A 106 7.27 -12.20 11.33
CA GLY A 106 7.37 -11.40 12.54
C GLY A 106 6.52 -11.88 13.68
N VAL A 107 6.69 -11.23 14.82
CA VAL A 107 5.88 -11.40 16.02
C VAL A 107 5.01 -10.18 16.19
N GLN A 108 3.73 -10.40 16.43
CA GLN A 108 2.78 -9.40 16.82
C GLN A 108 2.34 -9.66 18.26
N GLN A 109 2.28 -8.61 19.07
CA GLN A 109 1.76 -8.64 20.42
C GLN A 109 0.56 -7.71 20.53
N GLY A 110 -0.58 -8.22 20.97
CA GLY A 110 -1.76 -7.47 21.37
C GLY A 110 -1.73 -7.17 22.87
N PHE A 111 -2.11 -5.95 23.27
CA PHE A 111 -2.26 -5.59 24.68
C PHE A 111 -3.32 -4.50 24.91
N GLY A 112 -3.67 -4.29 26.19
CA GLY A 112 -4.62 -3.29 26.64
C GLY A 112 -6.08 -3.78 26.68
N PHE A 113 -6.99 -2.91 27.11
CA PHE A 113 -8.42 -3.22 27.16
C PHE A 113 -8.93 -3.60 25.77
N GLU A 114 -9.58 -4.76 25.65
CA GLU A 114 -10.05 -5.34 24.38
C GLU A 114 -8.93 -5.54 23.33
N GLN A 115 -7.65 -5.63 23.74
CA GLN A 115 -6.51 -5.85 22.85
C GLN A 115 -6.36 -4.78 21.75
N LYS A 116 -6.77 -3.54 22.03
CA LYS A 116 -6.76 -2.43 21.06
C LYS A 116 -5.36 -2.00 20.63
N HIS A 117 -4.34 -2.25 21.44
CA HIS A 117 -2.96 -1.93 21.08
C HIS A 117 -2.28 -3.14 20.47
N SER A 118 -1.48 -2.93 19.44
CA SER A 118 -0.68 -3.96 18.81
C SER A 118 0.71 -3.47 18.48
N LEU A 119 1.73 -4.27 18.81
CA LEU A 119 3.12 -4.06 18.44
C LEU A 119 3.56 -5.20 17.53
N PHE A 120 4.15 -4.89 16.38
CA PHE A 120 4.72 -5.88 15.47
C PHE A 120 6.22 -5.63 15.31
N LEU A 121 7.03 -6.68 15.46
CA LEU A 121 8.45 -6.68 15.14
C LEU A 121 8.69 -7.76 14.09
N GLY A 122 9.30 -7.39 12.96
CA GLY A 122 9.46 -8.34 11.88
C GLY A 122 10.57 -8.03 10.90
N TYR A 123 10.68 -8.96 9.96
CA TYR A 123 11.58 -8.97 8.83
C TYR A 123 10.74 -9.08 7.57
N ARG A 124 11.05 -8.23 6.59
CA ARG A 124 10.48 -8.32 5.25
C ARG A 124 11.60 -8.53 4.25
N GLY A 125 11.39 -9.47 3.34
CA GLY A 125 12.24 -9.63 2.16
C GLY A 125 11.42 -9.48 0.89
N SER A 126 12.10 -9.13 -0.19
CA SER A 126 11.52 -8.93 -1.51
C SER A 126 12.54 -9.27 -2.59
N PHE A 127 12.04 -9.74 -3.70
CA PHE A 127 12.77 -9.96 -4.93
C PHE A 127 11.90 -9.52 -6.09
N GLU A 128 12.44 -8.64 -6.93
CA GLU A 128 11.78 -8.21 -8.15
C GLU A 128 12.62 -8.60 -9.36
N GLN A 129 11.96 -9.06 -10.42
CA GLN A 129 12.58 -9.32 -11.71
C GLN A 129 11.83 -8.56 -12.80
N ALA A 130 12.52 -7.64 -13.47
CA ALA A 130 11.95 -6.79 -14.50
C ALA A 130 12.00 -7.45 -15.90
N PHE A 131 10.97 -7.16 -16.71
CA PHE A 131 10.77 -7.61 -18.09
C PHE A 131 10.30 -6.44 -18.95
N ASP A 132 10.46 -6.54 -20.27
CA ASP A 132 9.83 -5.59 -21.19
C ASP A 132 8.31 -5.59 -21.01
N SER A 133 7.70 -4.42 -21.11
CA SER A 133 6.26 -4.28 -20.91
C SER A 133 5.46 -4.95 -22.02
N MET A 134 4.29 -5.51 -21.68
CA MET A 134 3.32 -6.04 -22.65
C MET A 134 2.52 -4.98 -23.42
N ILE A 135 2.85 -3.69 -23.26
CA ILE A 135 2.21 -2.62 -24.03
C ILE A 135 2.38 -2.87 -25.53
N VAL A 136 1.26 -2.77 -26.26
CA VAL A 136 1.25 -2.85 -27.71
C VAL A 136 1.54 -1.48 -28.30
N GLY A 137 2.69 -1.34 -28.96
CA GLY A 137 3.11 -0.11 -29.63
C GLY A 137 3.93 0.82 -28.74
N ASP A 138 4.61 1.78 -29.37
CA ASP A 138 5.60 2.62 -28.69
C ASP A 138 5.03 3.96 -28.24
N THR A 139 3.73 4.22 -28.36
CA THR A 139 3.12 5.54 -28.05
C THR A 139 1.85 5.39 -27.24
N LEU A 140 1.84 6.06 -26.08
CA LEU A 140 0.66 6.23 -25.22
C LEU A 140 0.28 7.72 -25.18
N SER A 141 -0.86 8.03 -24.54
CA SER A 141 -1.22 9.42 -24.19
C SER A 141 -0.16 10.12 -23.33
N THR A 142 0.69 9.33 -22.66
CA THR A 142 1.82 9.79 -21.85
C THR A 142 3.10 10.04 -22.65
N GLY A 143 3.12 9.77 -23.96
CA GLY A 143 4.26 9.92 -24.86
C GLY A 143 4.83 8.60 -25.38
N THR A 144 6.04 8.65 -25.92
CA THR A 144 6.73 7.47 -26.45
C THR A 144 7.26 6.60 -25.30
N VAL A 145 6.88 5.31 -25.30
CA VAL A 145 7.34 4.31 -24.33
C VAL A 145 8.70 3.79 -24.77
N GLN A 146 9.67 3.77 -23.85
CA GLN A 146 11.00 3.19 -24.10
C GLN A 146 11.03 1.74 -23.61
N SER A 147 11.63 0.83 -24.39
CA SER A 147 11.88 -0.54 -23.93
C SER A 147 12.83 -0.55 -22.73
N LEU A 148 12.72 -1.57 -21.88
CA LEU A 148 13.55 -1.73 -20.69
C LEU A 148 15.03 -1.85 -21.08
N SER A 149 15.33 -2.56 -22.17
CA SER A 149 16.68 -2.73 -22.70
C SER A 149 17.31 -1.43 -23.20
N THR A 150 16.56 -0.60 -23.92
CA THR A 150 17.02 0.72 -24.38
C THR A 150 17.28 1.64 -23.18
N TYR A 151 16.39 1.60 -22.20
CA TYR A 151 16.50 2.39 -20.99
C TYR A 151 17.72 2.01 -20.14
N LEU A 152 17.91 0.71 -19.88
CA LEU A 152 19.05 0.22 -19.09
C LEU A 152 20.39 0.45 -19.78
N SER A 153 20.44 0.44 -21.12
CA SER A 153 21.67 0.70 -21.87
C SER A 153 22.08 2.18 -21.88
N ALA A 154 21.15 3.12 -21.61
CA ALA A 154 21.46 4.54 -21.42
C ALA A 154 22.18 4.84 -20.09
N GLY A 155 22.21 3.88 -19.16
CA GLY A 155 22.78 4.02 -17.82
C GLY A 155 21.69 4.10 -16.73
N ASN A 156 22.01 3.58 -15.54
CA ASN A 156 21.05 3.40 -14.44
C ASN A 156 21.57 3.91 -13.08
N THR A 157 22.24 5.07 -13.10
CA THR A 157 22.92 5.67 -11.94
C THR A 157 22.03 5.76 -10.69
N TYR A 158 20.77 6.18 -10.85
CA TYR A 158 19.87 6.45 -9.70
C TYR A 158 18.95 5.28 -9.32
N TYR A 159 18.54 4.46 -10.29
CA TYR A 159 17.67 3.31 -10.02
C TYR A 159 18.43 2.02 -9.68
N GLY A 160 19.73 1.94 -10.00
CA GLY A 160 20.50 0.72 -9.87
C GLY A 160 19.93 -0.43 -10.69
N SER A 161 20.13 -1.67 -10.22
CA SER A 161 19.54 -2.85 -10.86
C SER A 161 18.06 -2.94 -10.54
N LEU A 162 17.21 -2.90 -11.58
CA LEU A 162 15.76 -3.09 -11.45
C LEU A 162 15.41 -4.52 -10.99
N THR A 163 16.30 -5.49 -11.25
CA THR A 163 16.23 -6.82 -10.67
C THR A 163 17.07 -6.86 -9.41
N SER A 164 16.44 -6.98 -8.24
CA SER A 164 17.17 -6.90 -6.97
C SER A 164 16.50 -7.63 -5.83
N PHE A 165 17.31 -8.03 -4.85
CA PHE A 165 16.85 -8.49 -3.54
C PHE A 165 16.87 -7.32 -2.57
N GLY A 166 15.75 -7.12 -1.88
CA GLY A 166 15.59 -6.15 -0.81
C GLY A 166 15.19 -6.84 0.49
N THR A 167 15.79 -6.42 1.59
CA THR A 167 15.52 -6.92 2.94
C THR A 167 15.43 -5.75 3.92
N CYS A 168 14.46 -5.79 4.81
CA CYS A 168 14.31 -4.79 5.87
C CYS A 168 13.84 -5.42 7.16
N LEU A 169 14.17 -4.75 8.25
CA LEU A 169 13.66 -5.03 9.58
C LEU A 169 12.69 -3.91 9.92
N GLY A 170 11.59 -4.24 10.60
CA GLY A 170 10.58 -3.25 10.89
C GLY A 170 9.92 -3.43 12.23
N LEU A 171 9.46 -2.30 12.73
CA LEU A 171 8.63 -2.15 13.91
C LEU A 171 7.34 -1.47 13.47
N SER A 172 6.19 -1.98 13.89
CA SER A 172 4.90 -1.32 13.69
C SER A 172 4.17 -1.25 15.02
N TYR A 173 3.49 -0.13 15.25
CA TYR A 173 2.55 0.04 16.34
C TYR A 173 1.19 0.42 15.77
N ARG A 174 0.13 -0.19 16.30
CA ARG A 174 -1.25 0.09 15.94
C ARG A 174 -2.09 0.25 17.19
N TYR A 175 -2.92 1.27 17.21
CA TYR A 175 -4.05 1.40 18.13
C TYR A 175 -5.33 1.34 17.31
N ASP A 176 -6.25 0.44 17.66
CA ASP A 176 -7.49 0.24 16.93
C ASP A 176 -8.69 0.29 17.88
N SER A 177 -9.44 1.40 17.81
CA SER A 177 -10.75 1.53 18.47
C SER A 177 -11.84 1.80 17.43
N LEU A 178 -11.61 1.41 16.18
CA LEU A 178 -12.57 1.55 15.10
C LEU A 178 -13.57 0.39 15.17
N PHE A 179 -14.83 0.72 15.37
CA PHE A 179 -15.93 -0.19 15.13
C PHE A 179 -16.33 -0.07 13.66
N ASP A 180 -16.20 -1.15 12.90
CA ASP A 180 -16.56 -1.21 11.48
C ASP A 180 -17.52 -2.38 11.25
N SER A 181 -18.76 -2.05 10.87
CA SER A 181 -19.79 -3.03 10.49
C SER A 181 -20.16 -2.93 9.02
N LEU A 182 -19.20 -2.47 8.18
CA LEU A 182 -19.32 -2.16 6.76
C LEU A 182 -20.21 -0.93 6.47
N SER A 183 -21.44 -0.93 6.97
CA SER A 183 -22.42 0.14 6.75
C SER A 183 -22.38 1.24 7.82
N VAL A 184 -21.86 0.95 9.01
CA VAL A 184 -21.73 1.90 10.12
C VAL A 184 -20.30 1.80 10.64
N ILE A 185 -19.65 2.95 10.77
CA ILE A 185 -18.25 3.04 11.19
C ILE A 185 -18.09 4.16 12.21
N ASP A 186 -17.55 3.84 13.38
CA ASP A 186 -17.36 4.79 14.47
C ASP A 186 -16.03 4.54 15.18
N GLY A 187 -15.33 5.63 15.54
CA GLY A 187 -14.12 5.57 16.33
C GLY A 187 -12.90 6.01 15.52
N TYR A 188 -11.72 5.51 15.92
CA TYR A 188 -10.46 5.90 15.31
C TYR A 188 -9.43 4.78 15.39
N ARG A 189 -8.51 4.80 14.43
CA ARG A 189 -7.35 3.92 14.33
C ARG A 189 -6.11 4.76 14.08
N LEU A 190 -5.04 4.44 14.79
CA LEU A 190 -3.72 5.03 14.61
C LEU A 190 -2.75 3.91 14.27
N SER A 191 -1.88 4.13 13.31
CA SER A 191 -0.80 3.20 13.02
C SER A 191 0.47 3.95 12.66
N THR A 192 1.61 3.41 13.08
CA THR A 192 2.92 3.90 12.66
C THR A 192 3.81 2.71 12.37
N VAL A 193 4.62 2.85 11.33
CA VAL A 193 5.53 1.81 10.87
C VAL A 193 6.90 2.43 10.65
N LEU A 194 7.92 1.71 11.11
CA LEU A 194 9.31 2.02 10.87
C LEU A 194 9.93 0.82 10.16
N TRP A 195 10.42 1.02 8.94
CA TRP A 195 11.20 0.03 8.21
C TRP A 195 12.63 0.52 8.03
N PHE A 196 13.58 -0.36 8.32
CA PHE A 196 15.00 -0.11 8.14
C PHE A 196 15.58 -1.15 7.18
N GLY A 197 16.05 -0.69 6.03
CA GLY A 197 16.77 -1.50 5.05
C GLY A 197 18.28 -1.29 5.20
N PRO A 198 19.00 -2.03 6.08
CA PRO A 198 20.42 -1.81 6.29
C PRO A 198 21.25 -2.28 5.09
N LYS A 199 22.24 -1.47 4.71
CA LYS A 199 23.27 -1.86 3.73
C LYS A 199 24.03 -3.14 4.11
N LEU A 200 24.06 -3.51 5.41
CA LEU A 200 24.66 -4.77 5.86
C LEU A 200 23.93 -6.02 5.33
N LEU A 201 22.61 -5.92 5.14
CA LEU A 201 21.77 -7.03 4.68
C LEU A 201 21.52 -6.98 3.17
N ASN A 202 21.73 -5.81 2.55
CA ASN A 202 21.38 -5.53 1.17
C ASN A 202 22.58 -5.06 0.34
N SER A 203 22.69 -5.53 -0.91
CA SER A 203 23.64 -4.96 -1.87
C SER A 203 23.22 -3.57 -2.35
N ASN A 204 21.91 -3.38 -2.55
CA ASN A 204 21.32 -2.20 -3.19
C ASN A 204 20.14 -1.64 -2.39
N ALA A 205 20.16 -1.72 -1.05
CA ALA A 205 19.18 -1.03 -0.22
C ALA A 205 19.83 -0.45 1.04
N SER A 206 19.59 0.83 1.28
CA SER A 206 20.10 1.59 2.42
C SER A 206 19.12 2.72 2.70
N TYR A 207 18.06 2.40 3.43
CA TYR A 207 16.98 3.36 3.69
C TYR A 207 16.36 3.19 5.07
N THR A 208 15.71 4.25 5.52
CA THR A 208 14.77 4.28 6.62
C THR A 208 13.45 4.81 6.08
N LEU A 209 12.36 4.10 6.32
CA LEU A 209 11.00 4.53 6.00
C LEU A 209 10.22 4.65 7.31
N VAL A 210 9.60 5.81 7.52
CA VAL A 210 8.61 6.04 8.57
C VAL A 210 7.27 6.27 7.89
N GLU A 211 6.25 5.55 8.33
CA GLU A 211 4.87 5.75 7.91
C GLU A 211 4.01 6.02 9.14
N ALA A 212 3.01 6.88 8.99
CA ALA A 212 2.00 7.13 9.99
C ALA A 212 0.65 7.27 9.30
N GLU A 213 -0.37 6.62 9.84
CA GLU A 213 -1.75 6.76 9.39
C GLU A 213 -2.65 6.98 10.60
N ALA A 214 -3.52 7.98 10.52
CA ALA A 214 -4.62 8.20 11.44
C ALA A 214 -5.92 8.15 10.63
N LEU A 215 -6.85 7.30 11.06
CA LEU A 215 -8.17 7.13 10.48
C LEU A 215 -9.21 7.45 11.56
N GLY A 216 -10.08 8.41 11.30
CA GLY A 216 -11.25 8.70 12.12
C GLY A 216 -12.53 8.44 11.34
N ALA A 217 -13.55 7.88 11.98
CA ALA A 217 -14.84 7.67 11.38
C ALA A 217 -15.98 7.98 12.35
N LYS A 218 -17.09 8.49 11.80
CA LYS A 218 -18.30 8.77 12.55
C LYS A 218 -19.52 8.49 11.70
N THR A 219 -20.43 7.67 12.22
CA THR A 219 -21.76 7.53 11.63
C THR A 219 -22.61 8.74 12.01
N LEU A 220 -23.05 9.49 11.00
CA LEU A 220 -23.87 10.69 11.15
C LEU A 220 -25.36 10.35 11.22
N ALA A 221 -25.78 9.36 10.45
CA ALA A 221 -27.15 8.86 10.40
C ALA A 221 -27.15 7.37 10.08
N SER A 222 -28.10 6.62 10.65
CA SER A 222 -28.29 5.20 10.37
C SER A 222 -29.76 4.84 10.55
N VAL A 223 -30.33 4.19 9.54
CA VAL A 223 -31.68 3.65 9.54
C VAL A 223 -31.56 2.16 9.31
N ARG A 224 -32.06 1.37 10.26
CA ARG A 224 -31.98 -0.09 10.23
C ARG A 224 -33.35 -0.74 10.31
N GLU A 225 -33.49 -1.92 9.71
CA GLU A 225 -34.67 -2.78 9.90
C GLU A 225 -34.65 -3.50 11.25
N LYS A 226 -35.76 -4.20 11.57
CA LYS A 226 -35.92 -4.98 12.81
C LYS A 226 -34.90 -6.11 12.96
N ASP A 227 -34.37 -6.62 11.86
CA ASP A 227 -33.33 -7.65 11.82
C ASP A 227 -31.91 -7.08 11.75
N ASP A 228 -31.76 -5.78 12.02
CA ASP A 228 -30.51 -5.04 12.02
C ASP A 228 -29.83 -4.98 10.63
N ARG A 229 -30.62 -5.10 9.55
CA ARG A 229 -30.16 -4.76 8.19
C ARG A 229 -30.09 -3.26 8.00
N ASN A 230 -29.04 -2.78 7.32
CA ASN A 230 -28.91 -1.37 6.97
C ASN A 230 -29.88 -1.01 5.84
N LEU A 231 -30.77 -0.03 6.07
CA LEU A 231 -31.58 0.56 5.00
C LEU A 231 -30.88 1.75 4.37
N TYR A 232 -30.21 2.52 5.21
CA TYR A 232 -29.48 3.71 4.80
C TYR A 232 -28.57 4.18 5.91
N SER A 233 -27.36 4.59 5.58
CA SER A 233 -26.50 5.29 6.54
C SER A 233 -25.62 6.32 5.86
N ILE A 234 -25.22 7.32 6.66
CA ILE A 234 -24.28 8.36 6.28
C ILE A 234 -23.10 8.26 7.23
N VAL A 235 -21.90 8.09 6.67
CA VAL A 235 -20.66 7.96 7.44
C VAL A 235 -19.66 9.00 6.95
N LEU A 236 -19.10 9.76 7.88
CA LEU A 236 -17.96 10.62 7.65
C LEU A 236 -16.69 9.83 7.99
N VAL A 237 -15.73 9.77 7.07
CA VAL A 237 -14.44 9.13 7.30
C VAL A 237 -13.34 10.11 6.90
N ASP A 238 -12.35 10.27 7.76
CA ASP A 238 -11.18 11.09 7.51
C ASP A 238 -9.91 10.26 7.72
N ARG A 239 -8.99 10.29 6.75
CA ARG A 239 -7.70 9.62 6.83
C ARG A 239 -6.57 10.61 6.62
N LEU A 240 -5.72 10.77 7.61
CA LEU A 240 -4.43 11.44 7.50
C LEU A 240 -3.33 10.39 7.33
N SER A 241 -2.56 10.48 6.26
CA SER A 241 -1.42 9.60 5.99
C SER A 241 -0.16 10.43 5.79
N ALA A 242 0.94 9.99 6.37
CA ALA A 242 2.24 10.61 6.22
C ALA A 242 3.31 9.53 6.03
N SER A 243 4.29 9.82 5.19
CA SER A 243 5.46 8.96 5.02
C SER A 243 6.72 9.80 4.82
N ALA A 244 7.82 9.33 5.38
CA ALA A 244 9.14 9.89 5.17
C ALA A 244 10.12 8.75 4.87
N ALA A 245 10.75 8.78 3.69
CA ALA A 245 11.73 7.81 3.28
C ALA A 245 13.07 8.50 3.02
N PHE A 246 14.09 8.09 3.75
CA PHE A 246 15.44 8.67 3.65
C PHE A 246 16.46 7.57 3.39
N GLY A 247 17.48 7.89 2.61
CA GLY A 247 18.62 7.00 2.43
C GLY A 247 19.29 7.16 1.07
N THR A 248 20.33 6.35 0.88
CA THR A 248 21.08 6.32 -0.39
C THR A 248 20.51 5.29 -1.37
N ASN A 249 19.71 4.31 -0.90
CA ASN A 249 19.06 3.29 -1.72
C ASN A 249 17.68 2.79 -1.12
N ILE A 250 16.58 3.56 -1.23
CA ILE A 250 15.13 3.36 -1.08
C ILE A 250 14.50 2.53 -2.24
N ALA A 251 14.41 1.21 -2.07
CA ALA A 251 13.90 0.30 -3.10
C ALA A 251 12.54 0.76 -3.71
N LEU A 252 12.29 0.45 -4.98
CA LEU A 252 11.07 0.87 -5.69
C LEU A 252 9.75 0.50 -4.98
N PRO A 253 9.58 -0.67 -4.33
CA PRO A 253 8.40 -0.96 -3.52
C PRO A 253 8.17 0.03 -2.37
N VAL A 254 9.26 0.56 -1.81
CA VAL A 254 9.21 1.59 -0.75
C VAL A 254 8.71 2.90 -1.35
N GLN A 255 9.27 3.30 -2.50
CA GLN A 255 8.83 4.51 -3.21
C GLN A 255 7.35 4.47 -3.59
N GLN A 256 6.83 3.28 -3.93
CA GLN A 256 5.42 3.08 -4.24
C GLN A 256 4.51 3.41 -3.06
N VAL A 257 4.88 3.04 -1.83
CA VAL A 257 4.06 3.30 -0.63
C VAL A 257 4.21 4.74 -0.15
N SER A 258 5.41 5.30 -0.29
CA SER A 258 5.75 6.62 0.21
C SER A 258 5.49 7.77 -0.77
N SER A 259 5.13 7.50 -2.02
CA SER A 259 4.79 8.53 -3.00
C SER A 259 3.58 9.38 -2.56
N LEU A 260 3.56 10.65 -2.98
CA LEU A 260 2.40 11.51 -2.76
C LEU A 260 1.24 11.12 -3.68
N GLY A 261 1.53 10.72 -4.93
CA GLY A 261 0.51 10.34 -5.91
C GLY A 261 -0.37 9.17 -5.45
N ARG A 262 0.20 8.18 -4.75
CA ARG A 262 -0.59 7.08 -4.15
C ARG A 262 -1.61 7.55 -3.11
N LYS A 263 -1.32 8.65 -2.41
CA LYS A 263 -2.12 9.12 -1.27
C LYS A 263 -3.25 10.07 -1.67
N VAL A 264 -3.29 10.55 -2.91
CA VAL A 264 -4.32 11.48 -3.40
C VAL A 264 -5.00 10.84 -4.61
N ARG A 265 -6.31 10.59 -4.53
CA ARG A 265 -7.07 9.96 -5.61
C ARG A 265 -6.99 10.78 -6.90
N GLY A 266 -6.88 10.09 -8.04
CA GLY A 266 -6.70 10.71 -9.35
C GLY A 266 -5.24 10.85 -9.81
N PHE A 267 -4.28 10.53 -8.94
CA PHE A 267 -2.85 10.51 -9.27
C PHE A 267 -2.29 9.07 -9.23
N GLY A 268 -1.27 8.81 -10.04
CA GLY A 268 -0.66 7.49 -10.14
C GLY A 268 0.22 7.12 -8.94
N THR A 269 0.34 5.82 -8.64
CA THR A 269 1.06 5.28 -7.48
C THR A 269 2.56 5.59 -7.43
N PHE A 270 3.18 5.89 -8.58
CA PHE A 270 4.61 6.27 -8.68
C PHE A 270 4.80 7.73 -9.11
N GLU A 271 3.75 8.55 -9.02
CA GLU A 271 3.83 9.97 -9.30
C GLU A 271 4.22 10.75 -8.05
N TYR A 272 4.92 11.87 -8.25
CA TYR A 272 5.29 12.80 -7.16
C TYR A 272 6.10 12.12 -6.06
N LEU A 273 7.27 11.60 -6.46
CA LEU A 273 8.25 10.96 -5.59
C LEU A 273 9.11 12.02 -4.91
N GLY A 274 9.07 12.06 -3.58
CA GLY A 274 9.89 12.94 -2.75
C GLY A 274 10.08 12.34 -1.37
N ASP A 275 11.10 12.79 -0.65
CA ASP A 275 11.46 12.26 0.67
C ASP A 275 10.27 12.17 1.63
N ILE A 276 9.46 13.23 1.68
CA ILE A 276 8.33 13.35 2.61
C ILE A 276 7.05 13.58 1.82
N SER A 277 5.98 12.90 2.21
CA SER A 277 4.63 13.20 1.75
C SER A 277 3.63 13.07 2.88
N ILE A 278 2.66 13.98 2.89
CA ILE A 278 1.52 13.98 3.80
C ILE A 278 0.25 14.23 2.99
N ALA A 279 -0.82 13.51 3.30
CA ALA A 279 -2.11 13.68 2.64
C ALA A 279 -3.26 13.43 3.61
N ASN A 280 -4.31 14.23 3.45
CA ASN A 280 -5.59 14.06 4.10
C ASN A 280 -6.62 13.63 3.05
N GLN A 281 -7.41 12.61 3.37
CA GLN A 281 -8.45 12.03 2.53
C GLN A 281 -9.76 12.04 3.30
N LEU A 282 -10.68 12.89 2.88
CA LEU A 282 -12.00 13.01 3.48
C LEU A 282 -13.05 12.32 2.61
N ASP A 283 -13.83 11.42 3.20
CA ASP A 283 -14.95 10.73 2.57
C ASP A 283 -16.26 11.06 3.29
N LEU A 284 -17.29 11.40 2.52
CA LEU A 284 -18.69 11.33 2.94
C LEU A 284 -19.35 10.16 2.22
N ARG A 285 -19.67 9.12 2.96
CA ARG A 285 -20.19 7.85 2.44
C ARG A 285 -21.69 7.77 2.68
N PHE A 286 -22.41 7.49 1.61
CA PHE A 286 -23.84 7.19 1.60
C PHE A 286 -24.00 5.70 1.28
N ASN A 287 -24.35 4.93 2.29
CA ASN A 287 -24.56 3.49 2.14
C ASN A 287 -26.04 3.24 1.90
N GLY A 288 -26.34 2.60 0.78
CA GLY A 288 -27.69 2.22 0.42
C GLY A 288 -28.22 1.03 1.21
N PRO A 289 -29.43 0.56 0.87
CA PRO A 289 -30.03 -0.57 1.54
C PRO A 289 -29.24 -1.85 1.26
N GLU A 290 -29.05 -2.63 2.32
CA GLU A 290 -28.69 -4.03 2.21
C GLU A 290 -29.80 -4.79 1.50
N SER A 291 -29.38 -5.66 0.60
CA SER A 291 -30.28 -6.55 -0.12
C SER A 291 -30.82 -7.66 0.82
N PHE A 292 -31.26 -8.78 0.25
CA PHE A 292 -31.76 -9.94 0.98
C PHE A 292 -30.73 -10.51 2.00
N THR A 293 -29.43 -10.23 1.81
CA THR A 293 -28.33 -10.68 2.66
C THR A 293 -27.54 -9.48 3.20
N LYS A 294 -27.19 -9.51 4.49
CA LYS A 294 -26.29 -8.52 5.12
C LYS A 294 -24.95 -8.46 4.40
N GLY A 295 -24.37 -7.26 4.31
CA GLY A 295 -23.10 -7.02 3.63
C GLY A 295 -23.19 -6.85 2.11
N ILE A 296 -24.37 -6.99 1.48
CA ILE A 296 -24.54 -6.71 0.04
C ILE A 296 -25.31 -5.40 -0.14
N PHE A 297 -24.62 -4.32 -0.48
CA PHE A 297 -25.22 -2.99 -0.65
C PHE A 297 -24.39 -2.05 -1.53
N PRO A 298 -25.03 -1.07 -2.19
CA PRO A 298 -24.33 -0.02 -2.92
C PRO A 298 -23.77 1.05 -1.97
N HIS A 299 -22.65 1.64 -2.38
CA HIS A 299 -22.02 2.79 -1.75
C HIS A 299 -21.90 3.92 -2.75
N PHE A 300 -22.25 5.12 -2.31
CA PHE A 300 -21.92 6.35 -3.00
C PHE A 300 -21.03 7.18 -2.08
N ILE A 301 -19.82 7.50 -2.52
CA ILE A 301 -18.82 8.20 -1.70
C ILE A 301 -18.45 9.49 -2.42
N CYS A 302 -18.72 10.62 -1.77
CA CYS A 302 -18.12 11.89 -2.15
C CYS A 302 -16.79 12.04 -1.42
N PHE A 303 -15.77 12.54 -2.09
CA PHE A 303 -14.47 12.72 -1.45
C PHE A 303 -13.77 14.02 -1.79
N TYR A 304 -12.88 14.43 -0.89
CA TYR A 304 -11.92 15.49 -1.09
C TYR A 304 -10.57 15.07 -0.52
N ASP A 305 -9.55 15.07 -1.36
CA ASP A 305 -8.18 14.74 -1.00
C ASP A 305 -7.29 15.97 -1.18
N ILE A 306 -6.37 16.15 -0.25
CA ILE A 306 -5.31 17.16 -0.34
C ILE A 306 -4.01 16.58 0.22
N GLY A 307 -2.90 16.82 -0.46
CA GLY A 307 -1.61 16.37 0.01
C GLY A 307 -0.47 17.25 -0.45
N TYR A 308 0.59 17.24 0.33
CA TYR A 308 1.80 18.00 0.10
C TYR A 308 3.02 17.09 0.21
N GLY A 309 3.88 17.14 -0.80
CA GLY A 309 5.14 16.41 -0.87
C GLY A 309 6.30 17.38 -0.97
N PHE A 310 7.39 17.09 -0.26
CA PHE A 310 8.57 17.95 -0.25
C PHE A 310 9.84 17.17 0.14
N GLY A 311 10.99 17.79 -0.12
CA GLY A 311 12.32 17.21 0.12
C GLY A 311 13.06 17.06 -1.21
N ASP A 312 13.92 16.06 -1.30
CA ASP A 312 14.56 15.70 -2.57
C ASP A 312 13.75 14.60 -3.27
N ALA A 313 13.75 14.59 -4.61
CA ALA A 313 13.29 13.44 -5.36
C ALA A 313 14.16 12.24 -4.99
N TYR A 314 13.55 11.08 -4.77
CA TYR A 314 14.26 9.91 -4.27
C TYR A 314 15.56 9.67 -5.02
N TYR A 315 16.65 9.50 -4.26
CA TYR A 315 18.02 9.28 -4.71
C TYR A 315 18.79 10.42 -5.30
N THR A 316 18.20 11.59 -5.34
CA THR A 316 18.81 12.73 -5.98
C THR A 316 19.02 13.85 -4.97
N ALA A 317 19.68 14.92 -5.42
CA ALA A 317 19.66 16.21 -4.73
C ALA A 317 18.73 17.19 -5.45
N VAL A 318 17.77 16.66 -6.23
CA VAL A 318 16.80 17.48 -6.97
C VAL A 318 15.65 17.77 -6.02
N ALA A 319 15.62 18.99 -5.50
CA ALA A 319 14.54 19.44 -4.64
C ALA A 319 13.18 19.37 -5.37
N VAL A 320 12.18 18.81 -4.69
CA VAL A 320 10.79 18.73 -5.13
C VAL A 320 9.86 19.33 -4.09
N SER A 321 8.77 19.92 -4.56
CA SER A 321 7.71 20.51 -3.74
C SER A 321 6.44 20.50 -4.56
N ASP A 322 5.47 19.70 -4.14
CA ASP A 322 4.26 19.44 -4.90
C ASP A 322 3.03 19.49 -3.99
N LEU A 323 2.02 20.25 -4.41
CA LEU A 323 0.68 20.27 -3.81
C LEU A 323 -0.31 19.58 -4.74
N LEU A 324 -0.88 18.47 -4.28
CA LEU A 324 -1.93 17.75 -4.99
C LEU A 324 -3.26 17.94 -4.27
N SER A 325 -4.33 18.11 -5.03
CA SER A 325 -5.67 18.07 -4.48
C SER A 325 -6.66 17.57 -5.53
N SER A 326 -7.63 16.78 -5.07
CA SER A 326 -8.71 16.30 -5.91
C SER A 326 -10.03 16.25 -5.15
N VAL A 327 -11.13 16.36 -5.90
CA VAL A 327 -12.49 16.18 -5.40
C VAL A 327 -13.22 15.22 -6.33
N GLY A 328 -14.08 14.37 -5.82
CA GLY A 328 -14.72 13.41 -6.70
C GLY A 328 -15.79 12.55 -6.08
N VAL A 329 -16.18 11.53 -6.85
CA VAL A 329 -17.20 10.57 -6.47
C VAL A 329 -16.72 9.15 -6.75
N ARG A 330 -17.15 8.20 -5.92
CA ARG A 330 -17.01 6.77 -6.13
C ARG A 330 -18.37 6.11 -5.97
N VAL A 331 -18.72 5.26 -6.92
CA VAL A 331 -19.86 4.35 -6.82
C VAL A 331 -19.28 2.95 -6.71
N SER A 332 -19.62 2.23 -5.65
CA SER A 332 -19.17 0.85 -5.48
C SER A 332 -20.26 -0.04 -4.89
N PHE A 333 -20.03 -1.34 -4.94
CA PHE A 333 -20.90 -2.36 -4.38
C PHE A 333 -20.07 -3.27 -3.49
N SER A 334 -20.45 -3.32 -2.21
CA SER A 334 -19.96 -4.37 -1.32
C SER A 334 -20.70 -5.66 -1.59
N LEU A 335 -19.94 -6.75 -1.68
CA LEU A 335 -20.39 -8.13 -1.75
C LEU A 335 -19.88 -8.83 -0.49
N LEU A 336 -20.75 -8.85 0.53
CA LEU A 336 -20.43 -9.33 1.88
C LEU A 336 -19.30 -8.48 2.50
N GLU A 337 -18.56 -9.05 3.44
CA GLU A 337 -17.36 -8.44 4.00
C GLU A 337 -16.13 -8.58 3.08
N TYR A 338 -16.25 -9.38 2.01
CA TYR A 338 -15.08 -9.87 1.28
C TYR A 338 -14.66 -9.02 0.08
N PHE A 339 -15.58 -8.29 -0.54
CA PHE A 339 -15.29 -7.71 -1.85
C PHE A 339 -16.04 -6.41 -2.05
N ASP A 340 -15.32 -5.36 -2.46
CA ASP A 340 -15.88 -4.08 -2.87
C ASP A 340 -15.38 -3.76 -4.27
N ILE A 341 -16.30 -3.54 -5.22
CA ILE A 341 -15.96 -3.17 -6.60
C ILE A 341 -16.73 -1.94 -7.01
N GLY A 342 -16.07 -1.04 -7.74
CA GLY A 342 -16.70 0.17 -8.18
C GLY A 342 -15.91 0.93 -9.22
N TYR A 343 -16.38 2.14 -9.44
CA TYR A 343 -15.75 3.11 -10.31
C TYR A 343 -15.63 4.44 -9.56
N GLN A 344 -14.49 5.08 -9.73
CA GLN A 344 -14.19 6.37 -9.14
C GLN A 344 -13.89 7.39 -10.24
N MET A 345 -14.33 8.63 -10.04
CA MET A 345 -13.89 9.78 -10.81
C MET A 345 -13.36 10.86 -9.88
N ALA A 346 -12.18 11.39 -10.18
CA ALA A 346 -11.53 12.48 -9.48
C ALA A 346 -11.36 13.68 -10.42
N TYR A 347 -11.84 14.84 -10.01
CA TYR A 347 -11.49 16.13 -10.58
C TYR A 347 -10.21 16.64 -9.91
N LEU A 348 -9.19 16.94 -10.69
CA LEU A 348 -7.90 17.43 -10.20
C LEU A 348 -8.00 18.94 -9.94
N VAL A 349 -8.04 19.34 -8.67
CA VAL A 349 -8.09 20.74 -8.23
C VAL A 349 -6.69 21.38 -8.30
N SER A 350 -5.66 20.62 -7.92
CA SER A 350 -4.25 21.03 -8.01
C SER A 350 -3.38 19.84 -8.40
N GLY A 351 -2.40 20.08 -9.27
CA GLY A 351 -1.52 19.06 -9.84
C GLY A 351 -2.01 18.53 -11.19
N THR A 352 -1.21 17.66 -11.81
CA THR A 352 -1.53 17.02 -13.10
C THR A 352 -1.17 15.55 -13.02
N SER A 353 -2.16 14.68 -13.25
CA SER A 353 -1.91 13.24 -13.32
C SER A 353 -0.94 12.96 -14.47
N ARG A 354 0.24 12.42 -14.14
CA ARG A 354 1.26 12.13 -15.17
C ARG A 354 0.82 10.98 -16.06
N THR A 355 0.08 10.02 -15.49
CA THR A 355 -0.57 8.92 -16.21
C THR A 355 -1.69 9.38 -17.14
N GLN A 356 -2.33 10.53 -16.87
CA GLN A 356 -3.39 11.12 -17.71
C GLN A 356 -3.18 12.65 -17.91
N PRO A 357 -2.11 13.08 -18.60
CA PRO A 357 -1.63 14.47 -18.54
C PRO A 357 -2.55 15.49 -19.23
N ALA A 358 -3.41 15.05 -20.15
CA ALA A 358 -4.37 15.91 -20.85
C ALA A 358 -5.72 16.03 -20.10
N ASN A 359 -5.91 15.28 -19.02
CA ASN A 359 -7.20 15.17 -18.35
C ASN A 359 -7.18 15.86 -16.98
N VAL A 360 -8.17 16.72 -16.76
CA VAL A 360 -8.47 17.27 -15.42
C VAL A 360 -9.44 16.36 -14.65
N MET A 361 -10.07 15.42 -15.35
CA MET A 361 -10.94 14.39 -14.78
C MET A 361 -10.31 13.02 -15.00
N VAL A 362 -9.98 12.32 -13.91
CA VAL A 362 -9.33 11.01 -13.93
C VAL A 362 -10.31 9.97 -13.40
N GLY A 363 -10.61 8.97 -14.24
CA GLY A 363 -11.48 7.86 -13.90
C GLY A 363 -10.69 6.56 -13.70
N GLU A 364 -11.06 5.77 -12.70
CA GLU A 364 -10.45 4.47 -12.43
C GLU A 364 -11.47 3.43 -11.94
N LEU A 365 -11.28 2.18 -12.34
CA LEU A 365 -11.96 1.04 -11.73
C LEU A 365 -11.27 0.73 -10.40
N VAL A 366 -12.07 0.54 -9.35
CA VAL A 366 -11.57 0.23 -8.01
C VAL A 366 -12.09 -1.13 -7.57
N GLY A 367 -11.20 -1.95 -7.04
CA GLY A 367 -11.53 -3.26 -6.51
C GLY A 367 -10.73 -3.53 -5.24
N ARG A 368 -11.41 -3.94 -4.18
CA ARG A 368 -10.80 -4.32 -2.92
C ARG A 368 -11.34 -5.68 -2.50
N ILE A 369 -10.44 -6.59 -2.17
CA ILE A 369 -10.79 -7.86 -1.54
C ILE A 369 -10.29 -7.83 -0.10
N THR A 370 -11.16 -8.19 0.84
CA THR A 370 -10.88 -8.35 2.27
C THR A 370 -11.21 -9.80 2.62
N PHE A 371 -10.50 -10.43 3.54
CA PHE A 371 -10.78 -11.81 3.97
C PHE A 371 -10.50 -11.96 5.46
#